data_AF-A0A2E4IYN8-F1
#
_entry.id   AF-A0A2E4IYN8-F1
#
_cell.length_a   1.000
_cell.length_b   1.000
_cell.length_c   1.000
_cell.angle_alpha   90.00
_cell.angle_beta   90.00
_cell.angle_gamma   90.00
#
_symmetry.space_group_name_H-M   'P 1'
#
loop_
_entity.id
_entity.type
_entity.pdbx_description
1 polymer ?
#
loop_
_entity_poly.entity_id
_entity_poly.type
_entity_poly.pdbx_seq_one_letter_code
_entity_poly.pdbx_strand_id
1 'polypeptide(L)'
;MLIMGSFLIAVNGAASVTTTTNHIHDPENVVSGNAEFVREIESRLTEFESKTVIRVVVRYHTKLPSDEEDSEPGAFMRKLASQVGVLENGILEVYFANADEWRVWIGNQLTA
;
A
#
# COMPACT_ATOMS: atom_id res chain seq x y z
N MET A 1 35.47 -46.77 -2.27
CA MET A 1 34.14 -46.28 -1.85
C MET A 1 34.25 -44.76 -1.77
N LEU A 2 33.64 -44.05 -2.72
CA LEU A 2 33.84 -42.63 -3.00
C LEU A 2 32.99 -41.76 -2.05
N ILE A 3 33.55 -40.65 -1.58
CA ILE A 3 32.95 -39.62 -0.72
C ILE A 3 32.07 -38.69 -1.57
N MET A 4 30.90 -38.24 -1.07
CA MET A 4 30.36 -36.89 -1.31
C MET A 4 29.11 -36.61 -0.46
N GLY A 5 29.17 -35.56 0.35
CA GLY A 5 28.02 -35.00 1.06
C GLY A 5 27.27 -33.95 0.24
N SER A 6 26.13 -33.49 0.74
CA SER A 6 25.49 -32.18 0.43
C SER A 6 24.33 -31.97 1.42
N PHE A 7 24.51 -31.08 2.39
CA PHE A 7 23.98 -29.70 2.44
C PHE A 7 22.45 -29.61 2.57
N LEU A 8 22.00 -29.46 3.82
CA LEU A 8 20.71 -28.90 4.19
C LEU A 8 20.72 -27.41 3.80
N ILE A 9 19.98 -27.04 2.75
CA ILE A 9 19.71 -25.64 2.45
C ILE A 9 18.55 -25.20 3.34
N ALA A 10 18.84 -24.29 4.27
CA ALA A 10 17.82 -23.50 4.95
C ALA A 10 17.12 -22.62 3.91
N VAL A 11 15.83 -22.84 3.69
CA VAL A 11 15.00 -21.87 2.94
C VAL A 11 14.80 -20.66 3.84
N ASN A 12 15.44 -19.56 3.42
CA ASN A 12 15.25 -18.21 3.94
C ASN A 12 13.77 -17.86 4.06
N GLY A 13 13.44 -17.14 5.13
CA GLY A 13 12.16 -16.48 5.30
C GLY A 13 11.88 -15.55 4.12
N ALA A 14 11.05 -16.03 3.19
CA ALA A 14 10.27 -15.12 2.37
C ALA A 14 9.34 -14.39 3.33
N ALA A 15 9.62 -13.11 3.57
CA ALA A 15 8.60 -12.20 4.03
C ALA A 15 7.39 -12.46 3.14
N SER A 16 6.28 -12.90 3.73
CA SER A 16 5.03 -13.01 2.99
C SER A 16 4.76 -11.62 2.44
N VAL A 17 4.98 -11.44 1.14
CA VAL A 17 4.37 -10.32 0.43
C VAL A 17 2.89 -10.64 0.49
N THR A 18 2.23 -10.16 1.53
CA THR A 18 0.78 -10.18 1.63
C THR A 18 0.30 -9.25 0.53
N THR A 19 0.15 -9.80 -0.69
CA THR A 19 -0.56 -9.15 -1.79
C THR A 19 -1.99 -9.00 -1.32
N THR A 20 -2.22 -7.93 -0.55
CA THR A 20 -3.55 -7.67 -0.02
C THR A 20 -4.37 -7.22 -1.22
N THR A 21 -5.32 -8.06 -1.59
CA THR A 21 -6.17 -7.84 -2.76
C THR A 21 -7.06 -6.61 -2.59
N ASN A 22 -7.35 -6.22 -1.35
CA ASN A 22 -8.19 -5.09 -1.02
C ASN A 22 -7.52 -3.76 -1.36
N HIS A 23 -8.33 -2.77 -1.74
CA HIS A 23 -7.86 -1.43 -2.06
C HIS A 23 -7.70 -0.60 -0.80
N ILE A 24 -8.61 -0.76 0.15
CA ILE A 24 -8.70 -0.06 1.41
C ILE A 24 -8.02 -0.87 2.50
N HIS A 25 -7.12 -0.22 3.24
CA HIS A 25 -6.55 -0.79 4.44
C HIS A 25 -6.55 0.21 5.58
N ASP A 26 -7.14 -0.21 6.68
CA ASP A 26 -7.30 0.57 7.90
C ASP A 26 -6.87 -0.25 9.13
N PRO A 27 -5.54 -0.46 9.32
CA PRO A 27 -5.05 -1.27 10.44
C PRO A 27 -5.27 -0.60 11.79
N GLU A 28 -5.41 0.74 11.82
CA GLU A 28 -5.61 1.54 13.02
C GLU A 28 -7.10 1.75 13.33
N ASN A 29 -8.00 1.18 12.51
CA ASN A 29 -9.46 1.24 12.66
C ASN A 29 -10.00 2.68 12.74
N VAL A 30 -9.43 3.58 11.93
CA VAL A 30 -9.80 4.99 11.81
C VAL A 30 -11.23 5.16 11.33
N VAL A 31 -11.70 4.33 10.39
CA VAL A 31 -13.02 4.45 9.75
C VAL A 31 -14.10 3.65 10.52
N SER A 32 -13.88 3.40 11.81
CA SER A 32 -14.73 2.49 12.58
C SER A 32 -16.22 2.85 12.49
N GLY A 33 -17.06 1.87 12.15
CA GLY A 33 -18.52 1.99 12.23
C GLY A 33 -19.29 2.07 10.90
N ASN A 34 -18.65 1.94 9.73
CA ASN A 34 -19.37 1.99 8.45
C ASN A 34 -18.94 0.90 7.44
N ALA A 35 -19.15 -0.37 7.81
CA ALA A 35 -18.78 -1.52 6.98
C ALA A 35 -19.47 -1.53 5.60
N GLU A 36 -20.72 -1.04 5.51
CA GLU A 36 -21.42 -0.94 4.24
C GLU A 36 -20.77 0.08 3.31
N PHE A 37 -20.38 1.24 3.84
CA PHE A 37 -19.65 2.24 3.08
C PHE A 37 -18.30 1.72 2.59
N VAL A 38 -17.50 1.09 3.46
CA VAL A 38 -16.21 0.49 3.06
C VAL A 38 -16.41 -0.54 1.93
N ARG A 39 -17.44 -1.39 2.03
CA ARG A 39 -17.77 -2.38 1.00
C ARG A 39 -18.19 -1.73 -0.32
N GLU A 40 -18.98 -0.66 -0.28
CA GLU A 40 -19.39 0.10 -1.46
C GLU A 40 -18.17 0.72 -2.16
N ILE A 41 -17.27 1.35 -1.41
CA ILE A 41 -16.04 1.93 -1.97
C ILE A 41 -15.14 0.84 -2.56
N GLU A 42 -14.92 -0.28 -1.87
CA GLU A 42 -14.16 -1.42 -2.40
C GLU A 42 -14.72 -1.94 -3.72
N SER A 43 -16.05 -2.05 -3.83
CA SER A 43 -16.72 -2.48 -5.07
C SER A 43 -16.43 -1.51 -6.21
N ARG A 44 -16.53 -0.20 -5.95
CA ARG A 44 -16.26 0.85 -6.94
C ARG A 44 -14.80 0.87 -7.38
N LEU A 45 -13.86 0.67 -6.46
CA LEU A 45 -12.43 0.62 -6.76
C LEU A 45 -12.07 -0.64 -7.56
N THR A 46 -12.68 -1.77 -7.23
CA THR A 46 -12.56 -3.02 -8.00
C THR A 46 -13.08 -2.84 -9.44
N GLU A 47 -14.26 -2.23 -9.60
CA GLU A 47 -14.82 -1.95 -10.92
C GLU A 47 -13.93 -0.99 -11.72
N PHE A 48 -13.41 0.06 -11.08
CA PHE A 48 -12.48 0.99 -11.69
C PHE A 48 -11.21 0.30 -12.19
N GLU A 49 -10.51 -0.46 -11.32
CA GLU A 49 -9.29 -1.18 -11.69
C GLU A 49 -9.55 -2.15 -12.86
N SER A 50 -10.70 -2.84 -12.87
CA SER A 50 -11.05 -3.76 -13.96
C SER A 50 -11.20 -3.08 -15.33
N LYS A 51 -11.58 -1.80 -15.37
CA LYS A 51 -11.83 -1.03 -16.60
C LYS A 51 -10.60 -0.24 -17.06
N THR A 52 -9.78 0.21 -16.12
CA THR A 52 -8.67 1.14 -16.40
C THR A 52 -7.31 0.49 -16.28
N VAL A 53 -7.21 -0.67 -15.61
CA VAL A 53 -5.94 -1.29 -15.21
C VAL A 53 -5.13 -0.41 -14.25
N ILE A 54 -5.74 0.65 -13.70
CA ILE A 54 -5.13 1.53 -12.70
C ILE A 54 -5.64 1.10 -11.32
N ARG A 55 -4.72 0.66 -10.47
CA ARG A 55 -5.01 0.31 -9.08
C ARG A 55 -5.01 1.55 -8.20
N VAL A 56 -6.06 1.72 -7.40
CA VAL A 56 -6.15 2.76 -6.37
C VAL A 56 -6.07 2.11 -5.01
N VAL A 57 -5.14 2.56 -4.17
CA VAL A 57 -4.95 2.03 -2.81
C VAL A 57 -5.23 3.14 -1.81
N VAL A 58 -6.06 2.86 -0.81
CA VAL A 58 -6.38 3.79 0.28
C VAL A 58 -5.77 3.27 1.57
N ARG A 59 -5.08 4.15 2.31
CA ARG A 59 -4.47 3.88 3.61
C ARG A 59 -4.97 4.87 4.64
N TYR A 60 -5.21 4.38 5.85
CA TYR A 60 -5.55 5.20 7.00
C TYR A 60 -4.44 5.12 8.04
N HIS A 61 -3.99 6.29 8.48
CA HIS A 61 -3.03 6.47 9.57
C HIS A 61 -3.59 7.47 10.57
N THR A 62 -3.26 7.32 11.85
CA THR A 62 -3.66 8.32 12.85
C THR A 62 -2.76 9.56 12.79
N LYS A 63 -1.47 9.41 12.52
CA LYS A 63 -0.47 10.47 12.64
C LYS A 63 0.24 10.74 11.33
N LEU A 64 0.58 12.01 11.10
CA LEU A 64 1.49 12.42 10.03
C LEU A 64 2.85 11.71 10.17
N PRO A 65 3.57 11.51 9.06
CA PRO A 65 4.95 11.06 9.11
C PRO A 65 5.82 12.03 9.93
N SER A 66 6.85 11.50 10.57
CA SER A 66 7.87 12.32 11.20
C SER A 66 8.70 13.11 10.19
N ASP A 67 9.38 14.16 10.65
CA ASP A 67 10.31 14.97 9.82
C ASP A 67 11.42 14.11 9.20
N GLU A 68 11.81 12.99 9.85
CA GLU A 68 12.78 12.05 9.30
C GLU A 68 12.18 11.23 8.14
N GLU A 69 10.96 10.74 8.32
CA GLU A 69 10.24 9.93 7.33
C GLU A 69 9.83 10.72 6.07
N ASP A 70 9.65 12.03 6.21
CA ASP A 70 9.30 12.95 5.13
C ASP A 70 10.36 14.05 4.93
N SER A 71 11.63 13.68 5.16
CA SER A 71 12.78 14.59 5.06
C SER A 71 13.01 15.18 3.66
N GLU A 72 12.51 14.52 2.61
CA GLU A 72 12.32 15.10 1.28
C GLU A 72 10.82 15.23 1.02
N PRO A 73 10.36 16.25 0.27
CA PRO A 73 8.96 16.40 -0.08
C PRO A 73 8.37 15.11 -0.69
N GLY A 74 7.42 14.49 0.03
CA GLY A 74 6.74 13.28 -0.41
C GLY A 74 7.55 12.00 -0.29
N ALA A 75 8.69 11.99 0.43
CA ALA A 75 9.49 10.79 0.66
C ALA A 75 8.67 9.68 1.31
N PHE A 76 7.83 10.03 2.29
CA PHE A 76 6.94 9.07 2.94
C PHE A 76 5.97 8.44 1.92
N MET A 77 5.30 9.28 1.13
CA MET A 77 4.31 8.84 0.15
C MET A 77 4.94 7.97 -0.95
N ARG A 78 6.12 8.35 -1.45
CA ARG A 78 6.89 7.58 -2.44
C ARG A 78 7.26 6.20 -1.91
N LYS A 79 7.75 6.13 -0.67
CA LYS A 79 8.10 4.86 0.00
C LYS A 79 6.87 3.98 0.18
N LEU A 80 5.77 4.53 0.66
CA LEU A 80 4.53 3.78 0.86
C LEU A 80 3.92 3.31 -0.47
N ALA A 81 3.94 4.14 -1.51
CA ALA A 81 3.49 3.78 -2.86
C ALA A 81 4.30 2.61 -3.44
N SER A 82 5.62 2.60 -3.20
CA SER A 82 6.49 1.48 -3.54
C SER A 82 6.11 0.19 -2.79
N GLN A 83 5.90 0.29 -1.47
CA GLN A 83 5.53 -0.84 -0.62
C GLN A 83 4.18 -1.47 -1.01
N VAL A 84 3.23 -0.68 -1.47
CA VAL A 84 1.89 -1.16 -1.88
C VAL A 84 1.76 -1.41 -3.38
N GLY A 85 2.85 -1.26 -4.14
CA GLY A 85 2.92 -1.63 -5.56
C GLY A 85 2.26 -0.66 -6.54
N VAL A 86 2.07 0.61 -6.16
CA VAL A 86 1.43 1.64 -7.01
C VAL A 86 2.36 2.80 -7.38
N LEU A 87 3.66 2.66 -7.14
CA LEU A 87 4.66 3.70 -7.42
C LEU A 87 4.68 4.14 -8.90
N GLU A 88 4.57 3.18 -9.82
CA GLU A 88 4.70 3.43 -11.26
C GLU A 88 3.34 3.62 -11.94
N ASN A 89 2.42 2.66 -11.76
CA ASN A 89 1.11 2.64 -12.43
C ASN A 89 -0.01 2.39 -11.42
N GLY A 90 -0.43 3.44 -10.73
CA GLY A 90 -1.49 3.39 -9.74
C GLY A 90 -1.62 4.70 -8.96
N ILE A 91 -2.52 4.72 -7.98
CA ILE A 91 -2.77 5.86 -7.11
C ILE A 91 -2.72 5.36 -5.66
N LEU A 92 -2.06 6.11 -4.79
CA LEU A 92 -2.13 5.90 -3.34
C LEU A 92 -2.76 7.14 -2.70
N GLU A 93 -3.84 6.94 -1.96
CA GLU A 93 -4.46 7.93 -1.09
C GLU A 93 -4.18 7.57 0.37
N VAL A 94 -3.77 8.55 1.16
CA VAL A 94 -3.49 8.38 2.59
C VAL A 94 -4.23 9.44 3.38
N TYR A 95 -5.04 9.03 4.35
CA TYR A 95 -5.67 9.92 5.31
C TYR A 95 -4.96 9.86 6.67
N PHE A 96 -4.68 11.04 7.24
CA PHE A 96 -4.04 11.22 8.54
C PHE A 96 -5.03 11.81 9.55
N ALA A 97 -5.65 10.94 10.36
CA ALA A 97 -6.83 11.28 11.16
C ALA A 97 -6.63 12.42 12.17
N ASN A 98 -5.49 12.47 12.87
CA ASN A 98 -5.25 13.50 13.89
C ASN A 98 -5.01 14.89 13.27
N ALA A 99 -4.59 14.93 12.01
CA ALA A 99 -4.31 16.16 11.28
C ALA A 99 -5.45 16.55 10.33
N ASP A 100 -6.45 15.69 10.16
CA ASP A 100 -7.51 15.81 9.15
C ASP A 100 -6.96 16.12 7.74
N GLU A 101 -5.90 15.38 7.36
CA GLU A 101 -5.13 15.66 6.14
C GLU A 101 -5.20 14.48 5.17
N TRP A 102 -5.41 14.79 3.89
CA TRP A 102 -5.25 13.84 2.79
C TRP A 102 -3.95 14.10 2.05
N ARG A 103 -3.22 13.02 1.74
CA ARG A 103 -2.11 13.05 0.78
C ARG A 103 -2.38 12.06 -0.33
N VAL A 104 -1.98 12.43 -1.53
CA VAL A 104 -2.16 11.63 -2.74
C VAL A 104 -0.82 11.46 -3.44
N TRP A 105 -0.51 10.23 -3.84
CA TRP A 105 0.56 9.90 -4.77
C TRP A 105 -0.06 9.41 -6.08
N ILE A 106 0.38 10.00 -7.19
CA ILE A 106 0.01 9.56 -8.53
C ILE A 106 1.24 8.88 -9.14
N GLY A 107 1.06 7.67 -9.64
CA GLY A 107 2.15 6.87 -10.19
C GLY A 107 2.89 7.58 -11.31
N ASN A 108 4.22 7.39 -11.37
CA ASN A 108 5.10 8.12 -12.27
C ASN A 108 4.65 8.07 -13.75
N GLN A 109 4.09 6.94 -14.19
CA GLN A 109 3.64 6.75 -15.57
C GLN A 109 2.33 7.49 -15.89
N LEU A 110 1.53 7.80 -14.87
CA LEU A 110 0.27 8.53 -15.01
C LEU A 110 0.50 10.05 -15.08
N THR A 111 1.70 10.53 -14.71
CA THR A 111 2.11 11.94 -14.74
C THR A 111 3.21 12.26 -15.75
N ALA A 112 3.66 11.26 -16.51
CA ALA A 112 4.75 11.38 -17.48
C ALA A 112 4.34 12.12 -18.76
#